data_AF-A0A417CDP4-F1
#
_entry.id   AF-A0A417CDP4-F1
#
_cell.length_a   1.000
_cell.length_b   1.000
_cell.length_c   1.000
_cell.angle_alpha   90.00
_cell.angle_beta   90.00
_cell.angle_gamma   90.00
#
_symmetry.space_group_name_H-M   'P 1'
#
loop_
_entity.id
_entity.type
_entity.pdbx_description
1 polymer ?
#
loop_
_entity_poly.entity_id
_entity_poly.type
_entity_poly.pdbx_seq_one_letter_code
_entity_poly.pdbx_strand_id
1 'polypeptide(L)'
;MSLNVVLSFVVTTLISFILVPVVMKAGNILQIVAHKNARTIHKKEIVRIGGYAIYMSSLVGSVLFLKTDPQINAILVSGFIIFITGLYDDVHDLSPKIKLIFEVMASVIVIIWGNIYIKGFNFFPEPYGTIVSGIVTLFWIVGITNAINLIDGLDGLSAGISVIVLFTISMTSLISGRTDIASLSLVLAGSIMGFLFFNFHPAKIFMGDCGALYIGFMISVISLLGFGYSMSAFFTLGAPIVVLMVPIMDTLIAIVRRKLNHKKFSEADRSHLHHNLMFKLNLGQKKSVLVLYAVTFLFSLTSYIYYYDPTIGILMFIVLMIIFEIFVEITDMIGRKYKPLLTIMNVFIQSDQLPKIRILEQYRKNRTPQKKKRDHFILLLSLMMIFGGCTYYFVGNQPPMNTSTSLKTPYVQENKTTLLTNIYERLDRAHQSKDEIEELQLVAAYFVCDYFTLKDQSKKAIGGIDYIYPTIRDSFSTYAKNSFYTNKNKDLAVDHYNIVSYSPSKVTIEGLEDQDYYNVLIEITFNEDVEDFNNIINVTIVKKNKRFYVCGIDHA
;
A
#
# COMPACT_ATOMS: atom_id res chain seq x y z
N MET A 1 10.25 -15.57 0.05
CA MET A 1 10.62 -14.34 -0.71
C MET A 1 11.48 -14.77 -1.88
N SER A 2 11.07 -14.52 -3.14
CA SER A 2 11.87 -14.94 -4.29
C SER A 2 13.16 -14.11 -4.34
N LEU A 3 14.29 -14.75 -4.66
CA LEU A 3 15.60 -14.12 -4.79
C LEU A 3 15.54 -12.87 -5.71
N ASN A 4 14.69 -12.91 -6.73
CA ASN A 4 14.45 -11.82 -7.68
C ASN A 4 13.98 -10.52 -7.01
N VAL A 5 13.13 -10.59 -5.98
CA VAL A 5 12.60 -9.42 -5.27
C VAL A 5 13.71 -8.71 -4.49
N VAL A 6 14.60 -9.47 -3.85
CA VAL A 6 15.76 -8.90 -3.13
C VAL A 6 16.77 -8.33 -4.13
N LEU A 7 17.03 -9.05 -5.23
CA LEU A 7 17.93 -8.59 -6.28
C LEU A 7 17.46 -7.29 -6.93
N SER A 8 16.15 -7.08 -7.07
CA SER A 8 15.62 -5.85 -7.67
C SER A 8 16.01 -4.60 -6.86
N PHE A 9 15.99 -4.69 -5.52
CA PHE A 9 16.49 -3.63 -4.63
C PHE A 9 18.00 -3.44 -4.75
N VAL A 10 18.77 -4.52 -4.65
CA VAL A 10 20.24 -4.46 -4.61
C VAL A 10 20.80 -3.93 -5.92
N VAL A 11 20.33 -4.46 -7.06
CA VAL A 11 20.83 -4.05 -8.38
C VAL A 11 20.50 -2.59 -8.67
N THR A 12 19.28 -2.14 -8.38
CA THR A 12 18.91 -0.73 -8.59
C THR A 12 19.66 0.21 -7.63
N THR A 13 19.91 -0.21 -6.39
CA THR A 13 20.76 0.55 -5.46
C THR A 13 22.16 0.76 -6.05
N LEU A 14 22.77 -0.30 -6.58
CA LEU A 14 24.11 -0.23 -7.18
C LEU A 14 24.12 0.64 -8.45
N ILE A 15 23.12 0.49 -9.34
CA ILE A 15 23.02 1.30 -10.57
C ILE A 15 22.92 2.79 -10.21
N SER A 16 21.98 3.15 -9.32
CA SER A 16 21.83 4.54 -8.88
C SER A 16 23.10 5.07 -8.21
N PHE A 17 23.72 4.28 -7.31
CA PHE A 17 24.96 4.65 -6.64
C PHE A 17 26.11 4.95 -7.62
N ILE A 18 26.23 4.17 -8.70
CA ILE A 18 27.23 4.37 -9.76
C ILE A 18 26.88 5.56 -10.65
N LEU A 19 25.60 5.77 -10.96
CA LEU A 19 25.13 6.86 -11.83
C LEU A 19 25.26 8.23 -11.17
N VAL A 20 25.06 8.35 -9.86
CA VAL A 20 25.09 9.65 -9.17
C VAL A 20 26.40 10.42 -9.38
N PRO A 21 27.61 9.84 -9.22
CA PRO A 21 28.86 10.53 -9.53
C PRO A 21 28.95 11.02 -10.99
N VAL A 22 28.38 10.27 -11.95
CA VAL A 22 28.35 10.66 -13.37
C VAL A 22 27.43 11.85 -13.55
N VAL A 23 26.23 11.80 -12.97
CA VAL A 23 25.24 12.89 -12.99
C VAL A 23 25.79 14.14 -12.30
N MET A 24 26.52 14.01 -11.20
CA MET A 24 27.20 15.12 -10.55
C MET A 24 28.22 15.80 -11.48
N LYS A 25 29.02 15.04 -12.23
CA LYS A 25 29.97 15.60 -13.21
C LYS A 25 29.21 16.32 -14.33
N ALA A 26 28.19 15.68 -14.91
CA ALA A 26 27.39 16.27 -15.98
C ALA A 26 26.68 17.55 -15.55
N GLY A 27 26.05 17.57 -14.37
CA GLY A 27 25.34 18.74 -13.86
C GLY A 27 26.26 19.93 -13.58
N ASN A 28 27.51 19.68 -13.15
CA ASN A 28 28.51 20.75 -13.03
C ASN A 28 28.95 21.30 -14.40
N ILE A 29 29.07 20.46 -15.43
CA ILE A 29 29.42 20.91 -16.79
C ILE A 29 28.27 21.73 -17.40
N LEU A 30 27.03 21.25 -17.24
CA LEU A 30 25.82 21.89 -17.76
C LEU A 30 25.35 23.08 -16.92
N GLN A 31 26.01 23.37 -15.80
CA GLN A 31 25.66 24.44 -14.85
C GLN A 31 24.23 24.34 -14.30
N ILE A 32 23.68 23.13 -14.20
CA ILE A 32 22.37 22.88 -13.57
C ILE A 32 22.58 22.70 -12.05
N VAL A 33 22.87 23.82 -11.39
CA VAL A 33 23.30 23.86 -9.99
C VAL A 33 22.42 24.76 -9.12
N ALA A 34 22.33 24.41 -7.85
CA ALA A 34 21.78 25.26 -6.80
C ALA A 34 22.72 26.43 -6.53
N HIS A 35 22.48 27.57 -7.19
CA HIS A 35 23.27 28.77 -6.92
C HIS A 35 23.07 29.26 -5.48
N LYS A 36 24.15 29.84 -4.93
CA LYS A 36 24.10 30.54 -3.65
C LYS A 36 23.10 31.68 -3.73
N ASN A 37 22.17 31.72 -2.78
CA ASN A 37 21.32 32.87 -2.58
C ASN A 37 21.31 33.22 -1.09
N ALA A 38 20.97 34.46 -0.71
CA ALA A 38 20.77 34.85 0.70
C ALA A 38 19.65 34.02 1.40
N ARG A 39 18.99 33.14 0.64
CA ARG A 39 17.85 32.28 0.93
C ARG A 39 18.24 30.81 1.20
N THR A 40 19.47 30.37 0.89
CA THR A 40 19.88 28.95 0.96
C THR A 40 20.85 28.70 2.12
N ILE A 41 20.62 27.64 2.90
CA ILE A 41 21.44 27.24 4.06
C ILE A 41 22.83 26.71 3.63
N HIS A 42 22.98 26.32 2.36
CA HIS A 42 24.20 25.70 1.84
C HIS A 42 25.32 26.71 1.55
N LYS A 43 26.53 26.34 1.94
CA LYS A 43 27.74 27.16 1.77
C LYS A 43 28.43 26.98 0.41
N LYS A 44 27.96 26.05 -0.44
CA LYS A 44 28.55 25.69 -1.76
C LYS A 44 27.43 25.47 -2.78
N GLU A 45 27.75 25.64 -4.06
CA GLU A 45 26.87 25.24 -5.16
C GLU A 45 26.77 23.71 -5.21
N ILE A 46 25.55 23.20 -5.33
CA ILE A 46 25.26 21.76 -5.29
C ILE A 46 24.42 21.43 -6.53
N VAL A 47 24.79 20.38 -7.26
CA VAL A 47 24.07 19.93 -8.47
C VAL A 47 22.62 19.57 -8.13
N ARG A 48 21.66 19.93 -9.00
CA ARG A 48 20.21 19.74 -8.75
C ARG A 48 19.53 18.64 -9.57
N ILE A 49 20.26 17.86 -10.37
CA ILE A 49 19.67 16.87 -11.29
C ILE A 49 19.77 15.41 -10.80
N GLY A 50 19.77 15.20 -9.48
CA GLY A 50 19.92 13.87 -8.89
C GLY A 50 18.81 12.89 -9.26
N GLY A 51 17.61 13.39 -9.55
CA GLY A 51 16.47 12.60 -10.03
C GLY A 51 16.74 11.83 -11.31
N TYR A 52 17.68 12.29 -12.15
CA TYR A 52 18.11 11.55 -13.35
C TYR A 52 18.67 10.17 -13.00
N ALA A 53 19.53 10.08 -11.98
CA ALA A 53 20.10 8.80 -11.55
C ALA A 53 19.01 7.85 -11.00
N ILE A 54 18.04 8.41 -10.28
CA ILE A 54 16.91 7.65 -9.71
C ILE A 54 16.04 7.10 -10.83
N TYR A 55 15.62 7.95 -11.79
CA TYR A 55 14.78 7.56 -12.91
C TYR A 55 15.46 6.52 -13.81
N MET A 56 16.73 6.74 -14.18
CA MET A 56 17.43 5.79 -15.04
C MET A 56 17.65 4.43 -14.34
N SER A 57 17.96 4.45 -13.04
CA SER A 57 18.06 3.24 -12.25
C SER A 57 16.73 2.51 -12.14
N SER A 58 15.63 3.22 -11.88
CA SER A 58 14.31 2.60 -11.75
C SER A 58 13.79 2.08 -13.09
N LEU A 59 14.10 2.76 -14.20
CA LEU A 59 13.77 2.30 -15.55
C LEU A 59 14.51 1.00 -15.89
N VAL A 60 15.83 0.96 -15.69
CA VAL A 60 16.63 -0.25 -15.92
C VAL A 60 16.18 -1.39 -15.00
N GLY A 61 15.94 -1.10 -13.72
CA GLY A 61 15.40 -2.07 -12.78
C GLY A 61 14.03 -2.61 -13.18
N SER A 62 13.15 -1.74 -13.68
CA SER A 62 11.82 -2.13 -14.16
C SER A 62 11.93 -3.09 -15.34
N VAL A 63 12.81 -2.82 -16.31
CA VAL A 63 13.05 -3.69 -17.47
C VAL A 63 13.64 -5.05 -17.07
N LEU A 64 14.52 -5.07 -16.07
CA LEU A 64 15.18 -6.32 -15.64
C LEU A 64 14.31 -7.21 -14.76
N PHE A 65 13.48 -6.62 -13.89
CA PHE A 65 12.80 -7.35 -12.81
C PHE A 65 11.28 -7.40 -12.93
N LEU A 66 10.66 -6.58 -13.78
CA LEU A 66 9.21 -6.56 -13.95
C LEU A 66 8.80 -7.20 -15.27
N LYS A 67 7.67 -7.90 -15.26
CA LYS A 67 7.05 -8.40 -16.49
C LYS A 67 6.24 -7.29 -17.14
N THR A 68 6.33 -7.20 -18.45
CA THR A 68 5.57 -6.24 -19.24
C THR A 68 4.09 -6.60 -19.23
N ASP A 69 3.26 -5.68 -18.76
CA ASP A 69 1.81 -5.72 -18.88
C ASP A 69 1.27 -4.29 -19.14
N PRO A 70 -0.03 -4.11 -19.48
CA PRO A 70 -0.59 -2.78 -19.70
C PRO A 70 -0.48 -1.83 -18.50
N GLN A 71 -0.49 -2.34 -17.27
CA GLN A 71 -0.42 -1.53 -16.05
C GLN A 71 0.98 -0.95 -15.86
N ILE A 72 2.00 -1.80 -15.94
CA ILE A 72 3.41 -1.42 -15.88
C ILE A 72 3.76 -0.47 -17.03
N ASN A 73 3.26 -0.74 -18.24
CA ASN A 73 3.47 0.16 -19.38
C ASN A 73 2.88 1.55 -19.14
N ALA A 74 1.64 1.64 -18.63
CA ALA A 74 1.04 2.90 -18.26
C ALA A 74 1.85 3.65 -17.20
N ILE A 75 2.34 2.94 -16.18
CA ILE A 75 3.20 3.51 -15.12
C ILE A 75 4.51 4.05 -15.69
N LEU A 76 5.19 3.30 -16.55
CA LEU A 76 6.48 3.70 -17.12
C LEU A 76 6.34 4.91 -18.06
N VAL A 77 5.32 4.93 -18.90
CA VAL A 77 5.05 6.07 -19.81
C VAL A 77 4.66 7.31 -19.01
N SER A 78 3.75 7.19 -18.05
CA SER A 78 3.38 8.33 -17.20
C SER A 78 4.53 8.80 -16.33
N GLY A 79 5.33 7.88 -15.78
CA GLY A 79 6.54 8.20 -15.03
C GLY A 79 7.57 8.95 -15.87
N PHE A 80 7.73 8.60 -17.15
CA PHE A 80 8.58 9.34 -18.08
C PHE A 80 8.07 10.77 -18.33
N ILE A 81 6.75 10.95 -18.52
CA ILE A 81 6.15 12.28 -18.69
C ILE A 81 6.44 13.16 -17.46
N ILE A 82 6.24 12.64 -16.25
CA ILE A 82 6.51 13.37 -15.01
C ILE A 82 8.00 13.70 -14.87
N PHE A 83 8.87 12.71 -15.12
CA PHE A 83 10.31 12.90 -15.05
C PHE A 83 10.80 14.00 -16.00
N ILE A 84 10.36 13.97 -17.27
CA ILE A 84 10.73 15.00 -18.25
C ILE A 84 10.16 16.37 -17.86
N THR A 85 8.94 16.42 -17.32
CA THR A 85 8.35 17.67 -16.84
C THR A 85 9.20 18.29 -15.75
N GLY A 86 9.61 17.51 -14.75
CA GLY A 86 10.48 18.01 -13.68
C GLY A 86 11.91 18.30 -14.15
N LEU A 87 12.44 17.54 -15.11
CA LEU A 87 13.77 17.82 -15.69
C LEU A 87 13.77 19.13 -16.49
N TYR A 88 12.69 19.38 -17.23
CA TYR A 88 12.52 20.63 -17.95
C TYR A 88 12.34 21.80 -16.97
N ASP A 89 11.62 21.58 -15.87
CA ASP A 89 11.47 22.57 -14.80
C ASP A 89 12.80 22.92 -14.12
N ASP A 90 13.63 21.93 -13.80
CA ASP A 90 14.95 22.14 -13.18
C ASP A 90 15.87 23.04 -14.04
N VAL A 91 15.59 23.16 -15.35
CA VAL A 91 16.36 23.99 -16.30
C VAL A 91 15.66 25.31 -16.61
N HIS A 92 14.32 25.34 -16.72
CA HIS A 92 13.58 26.48 -17.28
C HIS A 92 12.59 27.14 -16.30
N ASP A 93 12.48 26.69 -15.05
CA ASP A 93 11.53 27.21 -14.04
C ASP A 93 10.08 27.31 -14.58
N LEU A 94 9.42 26.16 -14.78
CA LEU A 94 8.04 26.09 -15.25
C LEU A 94 7.06 26.71 -14.27
N SER A 95 6.02 27.34 -14.82
CA SER A 95 4.90 27.80 -14.00
C SER A 95 4.15 26.62 -13.38
N PRO A 96 3.64 26.73 -12.13
CA PRO A 96 2.91 25.65 -11.46
C PRO A 96 1.71 25.12 -12.25
N LYS A 97 1.09 25.95 -13.09
CA LYS A 97 -0.02 25.54 -13.95
C LYS A 97 0.41 24.53 -15.01
N ILE A 98 1.61 24.71 -15.57
CA ILE A 98 2.14 23.80 -16.61
C ILE A 98 2.48 22.45 -15.97
N LYS A 99 3.13 22.46 -14.79
CA LYS A 99 3.41 21.23 -14.03
C LYS A 99 2.12 20.44 -13.78
N LEU A 100 1.09 21.12 -13.28
CA LEU A 100 -0.21 20.52 -12.99
C LEU A 100 -0.87 19.89 -14.23
N ILE A 101 -0.74 20.51 -15.42
CA ILE A 101 -1.28 19.93 -16.67
C ILE A 101 -0.62 18.59 -16.97
N PHE A 102 0.71 18.51 -16.88
CA PHE A 102 1.44 17.26 -17.14
C PHE A 102 1.19 16.20 -16.07
N GLU A 103 1.05 16.59 -14.81
CA GLU A 103 0.65 15.69 -13.72
C GLU A 103 -0.74 15.10 -13.93
N VAL A 104 -1.71 15.94 -14.32
CA VAL A 104 -3.07 15.50 -14.66
C VAL A 104 -3.04 14.57 -15.87
N MET A 105 -2.29 14.90 -16.92
CA MET A 105 -2.16 14.07 -18.11
C MET A 105 -1.58 12.68 -17.77
N ALA A 106 -0.48 12.63 -17.01
CA ALA A 106 0.13 11.40 -16.56
C ALA A 106 -0.83 10.56 -15.68
N SER A 107 -1.61 11.22 -14.82
CA SER A 107 -2.62 10.58 -13.96
C SER A 107 -3.76 9.97 -14.78
N VAL A 108 -4.24 10.68 -15.81
CA VAL A 108 -5.31 10.20 -16.70
C VAL A 108 -4.86 8.96 -17.48
N ILE A 109 -3.60 8.93 -17.95
CA ILE A 109 -3.03 7.74 -18.61
C ILE A 109 -3.04 6.53 -17.66
N VAL A 110 -2.64 6.70 -16.41
CA VAL A 110 -2.67 5.63 -15.39
C VAL A 110 -4.10 5.14 -15.13
N ILE A 111 -5.05 6.04 -15.03
CA ILE A 111 -6.46 5.72 -14.77
C ILE A 111 -7.09 4.98 -15.95
N ILE A 112 -6.93 5.50 -17.17
CA ILE A 112 -7.63 4.98 -18.37
C ILE A 112 -6.88 3.78 -18.96
N TRP A 113 -5.57 3.91 -19.22
CA TRP A 113 -4.80 2.84 -19.86
C TRP A 113 -4.35 1.79 -18.85
N GLY A 114 -3.87 2.21 -17.69
CA GLY A 114 -3.45 1.28 -16.63
C GLY A 114 -4.62 0.62 -15.89
N ASN A 115 -5.84 1.18 -16.00
CA ASN A 115 -7.00 0.76 -15.21
C ASN A 115 -6.72 0.81 -13.68
N ILE A 116 -5.89 1.77 -13.25
CA ILE A 116 -5.45 1.93 -11.87
C ILE A 116 -6.20 3.12 -11.25
N TYR A 117 -7.14 2.82 -10.36
CA TYR A 117 -7.91 3.83 -9.65
C TYR A 117 -8.49 3.30 -8.34
N ILE A 118 -8.90 4.21 -7.46
CA ILE A 118 -9.47 3.88 -6.14
C ILE A 118 -10.86 3.27 -6.31
N LYS A 119 -11.00 2.00 -6.00
CA LYS A 119 -12.28 1.26 -6.08
C LYS A 119 -13.04 1.40 -4.76
N GLY A 120 -14.35 1.12 -4.75
CA GLY A 120 -15.16 1.15 -3.52
C GLY A 120 -16.22 2.26 -3.47
N PHE A 121 -16.45 2.96 -4.57
CA PHE A 121 -17.52 3.96 -4.71
C PHE A 121 -18.84 3.35 -5.19
N ASN A 122 -19.05 2.05 -4.98
CA ASN A 122 -20.19 1.28 -5.48
C ASN A 122 -21.54 1.68 -4.84
N PHE A 123 -21.52 2.57 -3.83
CA PHE A 123 -22.74 3.19 -3.29
C PHE A 123 -23.41 4.14 -4.30
N PHE A 124 -22.64 4.70 -5.23
CA PHE A 124 -23.19 5.49 -6.33
C PHE A 124 -23.58 4.58 -7.50
N PRO A 125 -24.74 4.79 -8.14
CA PRO A 125 -25.09 4.05 -9.36
C PRO A 125 -24.08 4.33 -10.48
N GLU A 126 -23.76 3.32 -11.28
CA GLU A 126 -22.94 3.52 -12.47
C GLU A 126 -23.65 4.46 -13.48
N PRO A 127 -22.93 5.39 -14.13
CA PRO A 127 -21.48 5.56 -14.17
C PRO A 127 -20.89 6.48 -13.08
N TYR A 128 -21.71 7.01 -12.16
CA TYR A 128 -21.28 8.04 -11.20
C TYR A 128 -20.22 7.53 -10.22
N GLY A 129 -20.31 6.25 -9.80
CA GLY A 129 -19.29 5.62 -8.96
C GLY A 129 -17.90 5.63 -9.61
N THR A 130 -17.81 5.22 -10.88
CA THR A 130 -16.58 5.24 -11.67
C THR A 130 -16.05 6.67 -11.89
N ILE A 131 -16.92 7.65 -12.14
CA ILE A 131 -16.50 9.06 -12.33
C ILE A 131 -15.91 9.62 -11.03
N VAL A 132 -16.61 9.46 -9.90
CA VAL A 132 -16.13 9.92 -8.58
C VAL A 132 -14.80 9.27 -8.24
N SER A 133 -14.70 7.96 -8.47
CA SER A 133 -13.48 7.19 -8.30
C SER A 133 -12.29 7.77 -9.10
N GLY A 134 -12.49 8.04 -10.39
CA GLY A 134 -11.47 8.65 -11.25
C GLY A 134 -11.03 10.03 -10.74
N ILE A 135 -11.98 10.87 -10.33
CA ILE A 135 -11.69 12.23 -9.80
C ILE A 135 -10.89 12.14 -8.50
N VAL A 136 -11.29 11.29 -7.55
CA VAL A 136 -10.59 11.13 -6.28
C VAL A 136 -9.18 10.57 -6.52
N THR A 137 -9.03 9.64 -7.45
CA THR A 137 -7.73 9.08 -7.85
C THR A 137 -6.82 10.17 -8.45
N LEU A 138 -7.35 11.04 -9.30
CA LEU A 138 -6.59 12.15 -9.86
C LEU A 138 -6.08 13.08 -8.76
N PHE A 139 -6.93 13.47 -7.80
CA PHE A 139 -6.50 14.27 -6.66
C PHE A 139 -5.48 13.56 -5.78
N TRP A 140 -5.60 12.25 -5.62
CA TRP A 140 -4.64 11.43 -4.87
C TRP A 140 -3.25 11.46 -5.52
N ILE A 141 -3.16 11.17 -6.83
CA ILE A 141 -1.90 11.14 -7.57
C ILE A 141 -1.24 12.52 -7.57
N VAL A 142 -1.98 13.55 -8.00
CA VAL A 142 -1.47 14.93 -8.07
C VAL A 142 -1.10 15.46 -6.68
N GLY A 143 -1.92 15.19 -5.68
CA GLY A 143 -1.72 15.63 -4.31
C GLY A 143 -0.45 15.06 -3.69
N ILE A 144 -0.25 13.73 -3.80
CA ILE A 144 0.95 13.05 -3.28
C ILE A 144 2.20 13.46 -4.07
N THR A 145 2.09 13.65 -5.37
CA THR A 145 3.19 14.13 -6.23
C THR A 145 3.74 15.47 -5.74
N ASN A 146 2.85 16.46 -5.58
CA ASN A 146 3.23 17.79 -5.10
C ASN A 146 3.66 17.79 -3.63
N ALA A 147 3.06 16.93 -2.81
CA ALA A 147 3.43 16.73 -1.41
C ALA A 147 4.89 16.31 -1.24
N ILE A 148 5.34 15.31 -1.99
CA ILE A 148 6.72 14.83 -1.97
C ILE A 148 7.69 15.91 -2.48
N ASN A 149 7.30 16.65 -3.53
CA ASN A 149 8.09 17.80 -4.01
C ASN A 149 8.26 18.87 -2.94
N LEU A 150 7.20 19.16 -2.18
CA LEU A 150 7.21 20.22 -1.17
C LEU A 150 8.07 19.90 0.06
N ILE A 151 8.21 18.61 0.42
CA ILE A 151 9.08 18.19 1.52
C ILE A 151 10.55 18.00 1.12
N ASP A 152 10.90 18.06 -0.18
CA ASP A 152 12.28 17.98 -0.67
C ASP A 152 13.09 19.29 -0.44
N GLY A 153 12.94 19.87 0.75
CA GLY A 153 13.64 21.09 1.18
C GLY A 153 14.81 20.84 2.13
N LEU A 154 15.03 19.59 2.56
CA LEU A 154 16.12 19.18 3.46
C LEU A 154 16.86 17.97 2.92
N ASP A 155 18.19 17.99 3.04
CA ASP A 155 19.10 16.88 2.74
C ASP A 155 18.59 15.53 3.32
N GLY A 156 18.33 14.59 2.42
CA GLY A 156 17.91 13.23 2.75
C GLY A 156 16.44 13.07 3.12
N LEU A 157 15.68 14.14 3.41
CA LEU A 157 14.35 14.01 4.00
C LEU A 157 13.37 13.26 3.09
N SER A 158 13.13 13.80 1.89
CA SER A 158 12.18 13.22 0.93
C SER A 158 12.58 11.81 0.52
N ALA A 159 13.86 11.61 0.19
CA ALA A 159 14.42 10.32 -0.22
C ALA A 159 14.27 9.24 0.87
N GLY A 160 14.61 9.53 2.13
CA GLY A 160 14.53 8.52 3.18
C GLY A 160 13.09 8.17 3.60
N ILE A 161 12.19 9.16 3.64
CA ILE A 161 10.76 8.92 3.86
C ILE A 161 10.19 8.02 2.74
N SER A 162 10.54 8.34 1.50
CA SER A 162 10.11 7.57 0.33
C SER A 162 10.58 6.11 0.40
N VAL A 163 11.83 5.87 0.81
CA VAL A 163 12.36 4.51 1.02
C VAL A 163 11.57 3.75 2.09
N ILE A 164 11.27 4.38 3.25
CA ILE A 164 10.49 3.75 4.31
C ILE A 164 9.09 3.36 3.82
N VAL A 165 8.42 4.27 3.10
CA VAL A 165 7.08 4.03 2.53
C VAL A 165 7.14 2.87 1.51
N LEU A 166 8.09 2.87 0.60
CA LEU A 166 8.21 1.83 -0.43
C LEU A 166 8.57 0.46 0.16
N PHE A 167 9.41 0.40 1.19
CA PHE A 167 9.65 -0.86 1.91
C PHE A 167 8.37 -1.38 2.57
N THR A 168 7.56 -0.49 3.14
CA THR A 168 6.29 -0.87 3.78
C THR A 168 5.30 -1.41 2.75
N ILE A 169 5.17 -0.75 1.60
CA ILE A 169 4.35 -1.25 0.48
C ILE A 169 4.88 -2.60 0.01
N SER A 170 6.20 -2.76 -0.11
CA SER A 170 6.79 -4.03 -0.54
C SER A 170 6.48 -5.16 0.44
N MET A 171 6.66 -4.93 1.75
CA MET A 171 6.44 -5.97 2.76
C MET A 171 4.97 -6.38 2.82
N THR A 172 4.06 -5.41 2.84
CA THR A 172 2.62 -5.68 2.82
C THR A 172 2.19 -6.39 1.53
N SER A 173 2.72 -5.98 0.38
CA SER A 173 2.43 -6.64 -0.91
C SER A 173 2.94 -8.08 -0.97
N LEU A 174 4.10 -8.38 -0.36
CA LEU A 174 4.62 -9.75 -0.28
C LEU A 174 3.72 -10.66 0.55
N ILE A 175 3.15 -10.15 1.65
CA ILE A 175 2.23 -10.95 2.47
C ILE A 175 0.91 -11.19 1.71
N SER A 176 0.47 -10.21 0.92
CA SER A 176 -0.69 -10.34 0.01
C SER A 176 -0.39 -11.18 -1.26
N GLY A 177 0.80 -11.77 -1.41
CA GLY A 177 1.19 -12.54 -2.59
C GLY A 177 1.45 -11.72 -3.87
N ARG A 178 1.38 -10.38 -3.81
CA ARG A 178 1.59 -9.45 -4.93
C ARG A 178 3.08 -9.15 -5.11
N THR A 179 3.80 -10.13 -5.65
CA THR A 179 5.25 -10.03 -5.92
C THR A 179 5.61 -8.99 -6.99
N ASP A 180 4.69 -8.67 -7.89
CA ASP A 180 4.77 -7.62 -8.89
C ASP A 180 4.91 -6.23 -8.24
N ILE A 181 4.04 -5.92 -7.29
CA ILE A 181 4.01 -4.63 -6.58
C ILE A 181 5.18 -4.53 -5.62
N ALA A 182 5.52 -5.63 -4.95
CA ALA A 182 6.70 -5.70 -4.11
C ALA A 182 7.98 -5.40 -4.90
N SER A 183 8.15 -6.04 -6.07
CA SER A 183 9.30 -5.82 -6.93
C SER A 183 9.37 -4.39 -7.44
N LEU A 184 8.25 -3.82 -7.91
CA LEU A 184 8.18 -2.43 -8.37
C LEU A 184 8.52 -1.44 -7.26
N SER A 185 8.02 -1.68 -6.05
CA SER A 185 8.31 -0.87 -4.86
C SER A 185 9.80 -0.90 -4.53
N LEU A 186 10.42 -2.08 -4.56
CA LEU A 186 11.84 -2.27 -4.25
C LEU A 186 12.78 -1.78 -5.35
N VAL A 187 12.38 -1.85 -6.62
CA VAL A 187 13.10 -1.21 -7.75
C VAL A 187 13.23 0.29 -7.50
N LEU A 188 12.13 0.94 -7.10
CA LEU A 188 12.15 2.36 -6.80
C LEU A 188 12.90 2.64 -5.49
N ALA A 189 12.66 1.87 -4.43
CA ALA A 189 13.33 2.03 -3.14
C ALA A 189 14.85 1.91 -3.28
N GLY A 190 15.34 0.93 -4.05
CA GLY A 190 16.76 0.76 -4.30
C GLY A 190 17.35 1.91 -5.10
N SER A 191 16.65 2.35 -6.15
CA SER A 191 17.04 3.52 -6.94
C SER A 191 17.17 4.79 -6.08
N ILE A 192 16.25 5.00 -5.13
CA ILE A 192 16.31 6.13 -4.18
C ILE A 192 17.42 5.91 -3.15
N MET A 193 17.60 4.69 -2.64
CA MET A 193 18.63 4.36 -1.66
C MET A 193 20.05 4.66 -2.19
N GLY A 194 20.34 4.28 -3.44
CA GLY A 194 21.62 4.58 -4.09
C GLY A 194 21.90 6.08 -4.18
N PHE A 195 20.87 6.88 -4.43
CA PHE A 195 20.93 8.34 -4.40
C PHE A 195 21.08 8.91 -2.98
N LEU A 196 20.36 8.34 -2.01
CA LEU A 196 20.34 8.80 -0.63
C LEU A 196 21.74 8.80 0.00
N PHE A 197 22.63 7.89 -0.38
CA PHE A 197 24.05 7.90 0.07
C PHE A 197 24.77 9.22 -0.21
N PHE A 198 24.42 9.92 -1.30
CA PHE A 198 25.02 11.20 -1.68
C PHE A 198 24.18 12.41 -1.25
N ASN A 199 22.88 12.20 -1.04
CA ASN A 199 21.95 13.25 -0.63
C ASN A 199 21.81 13.39 0.90
N PHE A 200 22.23 12.39 1.68
CA PHE A 200 22.19 12.45 3.14
C PHE A 200 23.07 13.59 3.69
N HIS A 201 22.60 14.26 4.75
CA HIS A 201 23.25 15.48 5.23
C HIS A 201 24.71 15.24 5.69
N PRO A 202 25.68 16.06 5.23
CA PRO A 202 25.54 17.17 4.28
C PRO A 202 25.46 16.69 2.82
N ALA A 203 24.43 17.15 2.09
CA ALA A 203 24.16 16.72 0.72
C ALA A 203 25.27 17.13 -0.26
N LYS A 204 25.63 16.19 -1.15
CA LYS A 204 26.55 16.40 -2.29
C LYS A 204 25.82 16.68 -3.60
N ILE A 205 24.55 16.28 -3.68
CA ILE A 205 23.66 16.45 -4.83
C ILE A 205 22.22 16.57 -4.31
N PHE A 206 21.42 17.41 -4.95
CA PHE A 206 19.98 17.51 -4.74
C PHE A 206 19.23 16.74 -5.82
N MET A 207 18.03 16.29 -5.44
CA MET A 207 17.18 15.49 -6.32
C MET A 207 16.62 16.33 -7.47
N GLY A 208 16.24 17.58 -7.19
CA GLY A 208 15.56 18.46 -8.16
C GLY A 208 14.09 18.09 -8.32
N ASP A 209 13.36 18.94 -9.03
CA ASP A 209 11.95 18.72 -9.33
C ASP A 209 11.79 17.45 -10.20
N CYS A 210 12.77 17.10 -11.05
CA CYS A 210 12.75 15.86 -11.83
C CYS A 210 12.62 14.60 -10.98
N GLY A 211 13.35 14.52 -9.86
CA GLY A 211 13.28 13.35 -9.00
C GLY A 211 12.12 13.43 -8.01
N ALA A 212 11.84 14.61 -7.46
CA ALA A 212 10.83 14.73 -6.40
C ALA A 212 9.41 14.52 -6.96
N LEU A 213 9.12 15.08 -8.14
CA LEU A 213 7.87 14.80 -8.86
C LEU A 213 7.78 13.33 -9.27
N TYR A 214 8.85 12.76 -9.83
CA TYR A 214 8.86 11.36 -10.26
C TYR A 214 8.60 10.40 -9.09
N ILE A 215 9.28 10.58 -7.96
CA ILE A 215 9.10 9.72 -6.78
C ILE A 215 7.70 9.89 -6.20
N GLY A 216 7.22 11.13 -6.05
CA GLY A 216 5.88 11.39 -5.55
C GLY A 216 4.80 10.74 -6.41
N PHE A 217 4.92 10.88 -7.73
CA PHE A 217 4.05 10.21 -8.69
C PHE A 217 4.11 8.70 -8.54
N MET A 218 5.30 8.09 -8.58
CA MET A 218 5.43 6.65 -8.50
C MET A 218 4.92 6.08 -7.18
N ILE A 219 5.22 6.71 -6.04
CA ILE A 219 4.67 6.31 -4.74
C ILE A 219 3.15 6.34 -4.77
N SER A 220 2.55 7.39 -5.33
CA SER A 220 1.10 7.53 -5.42
C SER A 220 0.44 6.47 -6.30
N VAL A 221 1.08 6.03 -7.39
CA VAL A 221 0.52 5.01 -8.28
C VAL A 221 0.76 3.60 -7.76
N ILE A 222 1.96 3.29 -7.27
CA ILE A 222 2.27 2.02 -6.60
C ILE A 222 1.33 1.81 -5.40
N SER A 223 1.03 2.90 -4.70
CA SER A 223 0.04 2.98 -3.64
C SER A 223 -1.34 2.44 -4.04
N LEU A 224 -1.77 2.73 -5.26
CA LEU A 224 -3.08 2.33 -5.76
C LEU A 224 -3.10 0.87 -6.22
N LEU A 225 -1.95 0.33 -6.64
CA LEU A 225 -1.80 -1.08 -6.98
C LEU A 225 -1.87 -1.98 -5.74
N GLY A 226 -1.14 -1.64 -4.67
CA GLY A 226 -0.91 -2.49 -3.49
C GLY A 226 -2.18 -2.89 -2.75
N PHE A 227 -3.23 -2.10 -2.89
CA PHE A 227 -4.44 -2.21 -2.06
C PHE A 227 -5.68 -2.25 -2.90
N GLY A 228 -5.72 -3.23 -3.80
CA GLY A 228 -6.93 -3.62 -4.49
C GLY A 228 -8.16 -3.51 -3.58
N TYR A 229 -9.07 -2.62 -3.96
CA TYR A 229 -10.50 -2.72 -3.64
C TYR A 229 -10.91 -2.78 -2.14
N SER A 230 -10.17 -2.19 -1.18
CA SER A 230 -10.61 -2.15 0.24
C SER A 230 -9.97 -1.06 1.12
N MET A 231 -10.61 -0.78 2.27
CA MET A 231 -10.22 0.22 3.30
C MET A 231 -8.77 0.10 3.83
N SER A 232 -8.10 -1.03 3.60
CA SER A 232 -6.69 -1.27 3.98
C SER A 232 -5.69 -0.38 3.24
N ALA A 233 -6.07 0.15 2.07
CA ALA A 233 -5.29 1.13 1.30
C ALA A 233 -4.96 2.40 2.10
N PHE A 234 -5.96 2.89 2.85
CA PHE A 234 -5.83 4.10 3.66
C PHE A 234 -4.86 3.90 4.82
N PHE A 235 -4.89 2.74 5.48
CA PHE A 235 -3.98 2.46 6.60
C PHE A 235 -2.56 2.13 6.16
N THR A 236 -2.36 1.66 4.92
CA THR A 236 -1.02 1.35 4.45
C THR A 236 -0.24 2.55 3.93
N LEU A 237 -0.94 3.47 3.27
CA LEU A 237 -0.30 4.59 2.59
C LEU A 237 -0.77 5.91 3.14
N GLY A 238 -2.07 6.02 3.44
CA GLY A 238 -2.63 7.17 4.12
C GLY A 238 -1.98 7.38 5.47
N ALA A 239 -1.63 6.34 6.24
CA ALA A 239 -1.03 6.55 7.56
C ALA A 239 0.34 7.26 7.52
N PRO A 240 1.36 6.80 6.77
CA PRO A 240 2.63 7.54 6.63
C PRO A 240 2.45 8.88 5.89
N ILE A 241 1.59 8.96 4.87
CA ILE A 241 1.40 10.20 4.09
C ILE A 241 0.60 11.25 4.88
N VAL A 242 -0.32 10.86 5.76
CA VAL A 242 -1.05 11.76 6.69
C VAL A 242 -0.10 12.37 7.70
N VAL A 243 0.93 11.65 8.14
CA VAL A 243 2.00 12.25 8.96
C VAL A 243 2.73 13.34 8.18
N LEU A 244 3.01 13.08 6.89
CA LEU A 244 3.63 14.07 5.99
C LEU A 244 2.69 15.21 5.65
N MET A 245 1.37 14.99 5.74
CA MET A 245 0.35 16.02 5.55
C MET A 245 0.55 17.16 6.55
N VAL A 246 1.13 16.93 7.72
CA VAL A 246 1.42 18.02 8.68
C VAL A 246 2.56 18.94 8.19
N PRO A 247 3.74 18.45 7.76
CA PRO A 247 4.71 19.21 6.97
C PRO A 247 4.13 19.94 5.76
N ILE A 248 3.33 19.24 4.97
CA ILE A 248 2.72 19.78 3.75
C ILE A 248 1.72 20.89 4.11
N MET A 249 0.89 20.69 5.13
CA MET A 249 -0.08 21.67 5.61
C MET A 249 0.62 22.87 6.24
N ASP A 250 1.74 22.71 6.94
CA ASP A 250 2.54 23.84 7.43
C ASP A 250 3.06 24.71 6.27
N THR A 251 3.56 24.07 5.20
CA THR A 251 3.98 24.78 3.98
C THR A 251 2.80 25.43 3.24
N LEU A 252 1.66 24.76 3.11
CA LEU A 252 0.46 25.29 2.46
C LEU A 252 -0.17 26.43 3.27
N ILE A 253 -0.28 26.29 4.59
CA ILE A 253 -0.77 27.34 5.51
C ILE A 253 0.17 28.55 5.45
N ALA A 254 1.48 28.35 5.37
CA ALA A 254 2.43 29.45 5.19
C ALA A 254 2.25 30.16 3.83
N ILE A 255 1.93 29.44 2.76
CA ILE A 255 1.65 30.00 1.43
C ILE A 255 0.33 30.79 1.45
N VAL A 256 -0.73 30.22 2.04
CA VAL A 256 -2.04 30.87 2.17
C VAL A 256 -1.96 32.11 3.06
N ARG A 257 -1.24 32.03 4.19
CA ARG A 257 -0.97 33.16 5.10
C ARG A 257 -0.24 34.30 4.39
N ARG A 258 0.69 34.01 3.47
CA ARG A 258 1.37 35.02 2.65
C ARG A 258 0.42 35.71 1.67
N LYS A 259 -0.43 34.91 0.99
CA LYS A 259 -1.44 35.42 0.04
C LYS A 259 -2.48 36.33 0.73
N LEU A 260 -2.94 35.94 1.91
CA LEU A 260 -3.91 36.72 2.71
C LEU A 260 -3.32 38.01 3.29
N ASN A 261 -2.00 38.05 3.53
CA ASN A 261 -1.32 39.24 4.03
C ASN A 261 -0.72 40.11 2.89
N HIS A 262 -1.11 39.88 1.63
CA HIS A 262 -0.58 40.56 0.45
C HIS A 262 0.95 40.58 0.33
N LYS A 263 1.61 39.59 0.95
CA LYS A 263 3.06 39.42 0.86
C LYS A 263 3.40 38.64 -0.39
N LYS A 264 4.50 39.02 -1.07
CA LYS A 264 4.99 38.27 -2.24
C LYS A 264 5.30 36.82 -1.83
N PHE A 265 5.09 35.87 -2.75
CA PHE A 265 5.45 34.47 -2.55
C PHE A 265 6.90 34.31 -2.04
N SER A 266 7.78 35.21 -2.49
CA SER A 266 9.21 35.28 -2.21
C SER A 266 9.62 36.03 -0.91
N GLU A 267 8.68 36.59 -0.14
CA GLU A 267 9.02 37.24 1.13
C GLU A 267 9.22 36.22 2.25
N ALA A 268 10.33 36.34 2.97
CA ALA A 268 10.81 35.37 3.95
C ALA A 268 9.83 35.21 5.13
N ASP A 269 9.25 34.02 5.27
CA ASP A 269 8.59 33.60 6.51
C ASP A 269 9.50 32.56 7.20
N ARG A 270 9.96 32.87 8.42
CA ARG A 270 10.87 32.02 9.22
C ARG A 270 10.11 30.89 9.94
N SER A 271 8.90 30.56 9.50
CA SER A 271 8.00 29.61 10.17
C SER A 271 7.72 28.41 9.27
N HIS A 272 8.76 27.61 9.07
CA HIS A 272 8.64 26.27 8.50
C HIS A 272 8.88 25.22 9.57
N LEU A 273 8.23 24.07 9.44
CA LEU A 273 8.28 22.92 10.34
C LEU A 273 9.71 22.46 10.67
N HIS A 274 10.56 22.41 9.64
CA HIS A 274 11.99 22.12 9.80
C HIS A 274 12.76 23.24 10.49
N HIS A 275 12.38 24.50 10.27
CA HIS A 275 12.98 25.63 10.98
C HIS A 275 12.56 25.64 12.45
N ASN A 276 11.31 25.28 12.78
CA ASN A 276 10.87 25.11 14.17
C ASN A 276 11.55 23.91 14.85
N LEU A 277 11.67 22.74 14.21
CA LEU A 277 12.45 21.62 14.77
C LEU A 277 13.95 21.96 14.91
N MET A 278 14.55 22.62 13.93
CA MET A 278 15.97 22.97 13.94
C MET A 278 16.31 24.10 14.91
N PHE A 279 15.47 25.14 15.01
CA PHE A 279 15.77 26.36 15.78
C PHE A 279 15.03 26.47 17.12
N LYS A 280 13.84 25.87 17.33
CA LYS A 280 13.19 25.87 18.66
C LYS A 280 13.65 24.72 19.57
N LEU A 281 13.98 23.56 19.00
CA LEU A 281 14.49 22.40 19.77
C LEU A 281 16.02 22.26 19.72
N ASN A 282 16.73 23.13 18.98
CA ASN A 282 18.20 23.09 18.82
C ASN A 282 18.76 21.74 18.30
N LEU A 283 17.95 20.96 17.57
CA LEU A 283 18.30 19.60 17.17
C LEU A 283 19.26 19.56 15.95
N GLY A 284 19.30 20.61 15.13
CA GLY A 284 20.05 20.61 13.87
C GLY A 284 19.46 19.69 12.79
N GLN A 285 19.85 19.90 11.53
CA GLN A 285 19.19 19.28 10.36
C GLN A 285 19.17 17.75 10.42
N LYS A 286 20.30 17.10 10.74
CA LYS A 286 20.39 15.63 10.81
C LYS A 286 19.37 15.02 11.77
N LYS A 287 19.32 15.54 13.00
CA LYS A 287 18.43 14.99 14.03
C LYS A 287 16.97 15.23 13.67
N SER A 288 16.63 16.39 13.09
CA SER A 288 15.27 16.67 12.63
C SER A 288 14.81 15.67 11.56
N VAL A 289 15.66 15.34 10.59
CA VAL A 289 15.35 14.33 9.56
C VAL A 289 15.20 12.93 10.17
N LEU A 290 16.09 12.53 11.08
CA LEU A 290 16.00 11.22 11.75
C LEU A 290 14.73 11.05 12.60
N VAL A 291 14.28 12.12 13.28
CA VAL A 291 12.99 12.10 14.00
C VAL A 291 11.85 11.86 13.02
N LEU A 292 11.85 12.53 11.87
CA LEU A 292 10.80 12.35 10.85
C LEU A 292 10.84 10.95 10.23
N TYR A 293 12.02 10.36 10.05
CA TYR A 293 12.13 8.95 9.66
C TYR A 293 11.53 8.03 10.71
N ALA A 294 11.83 8.25 11.99
CA ALA A 294 11.30 7.43 13.08
C ALA A 294 9.77 7.52 13.16
N VAL A 295 9.20 8.73 13.05
CA VAL A 295 7.73 8.90 13.01
C VAL A 295 7.14 8.22 11.78
N THR A 296 7.72 8.40 10.59
CA THR A 296 7.26 7.75 9.36
C THR A 296 7.29 6.22 9.50
N PHE A 297 8.34 5.67 10.11
CA PHE A 297 8.48 4.24 10.38
C PHE A 297 7.42 3.73 11.36
N LEU A 298 7.14 4.44 12.46
CA LEU A 298 6.11 4.04 13.42
C LEU A 298 4.72 4.00 12.79
N PHE A 299 4.38 4.97 11.96
CA PHE A 299 3.12 4.96 11.20
C PHE A 299 3.11 3.91 10.09
N SER A 300 4.26 3.60 9.51
CA SER A 300 4.37 2.48 8.58
C SER A 300 4.19 1.14 9.28
N LEU A 301 4.57 1.02 10.55
CA LEU A 301 4.35 -0.17 11.35
C LEU A 301 2.85 -0.39 11.64
N THR A 302 2.04 0.67 11.77
CA THR A 302 0.58 0.50 11.95
C THR A 302 -0.06 -0.18 10.76
N SER A 303 0.42 0.10 9.55
CA SER A 303 -0.01 -0.58 8.33
C SER A 303 0.27 -2.09 8.40
N TYR A 304 1.51 -2.43 8.75
CA TYR A 304 1.91 -3.82 8.83
C TYR A 304 1.09 -4.58 9.88
N ILE A 305 0.87 -3.98 11.05
CA ILE A 305 0.05 -4.59 12.12
C ILE A 305 -1.42 -4.70 11.68
N TYR A 306 -1.97 -3.68 11.01
CA TYR A 306 -3.34 -3.70 10.50
C TYR A 306 -3.63 -4.91 9.61
N TYR A 307 -2.62 -5.35 8.83
CA TYR A 307 -2.76 -6.55 8.00
C TYR A 307 -3.06 -7.81 8.83
N TYR A 308 -2.45 -7.96 10.00
CA TYR A 308 -2.65 -9.13 10.88
C TYR A 308 -3.82 -8.96 11.85
N ASP A 309 -3.96 -7.77 12.44
CA ASP A 309 -5.04 -7.40 13.33
C ASP A 309 -5.48 -5.95 13.03
N PRO A 310 -6.60 -5.78 12.32
CA PRO A 310 -7.14 -4.45 11.99
C PRO A 310 -7.44 -3.60 13.23
N THR A 311 -7.86 -4.21 14.33
CA THR A 311 -8.26 -3.50 15.55
C THR A 311 -7.04 -2.89 16.23
N ILE A 312 -5.97 -3.69 16.41
CA ILE A 312 -4.72 -3.21 16.99
C ILE A 312 -4.06 -2.19 16.05
N GLY A 313 -4.07 -2.44 14.74
CA GLY A 313 -3.54 -1.50 13.74
C GLY A 313 -4.24 -0.13 13.81
N ILE A 314 -5.57 -0.10 13.84
CA ILE A 314 -6.37 1.13 13.98
C ILE A 314 -6.08 1.81 15.31
N LEU A 315 -6.09 1.06 16.42
CA LEU A 315 -5.85 1.61 17.76
C LEU A 315 -4.47 2.27 17.83
N MET A 316 -3.43 1.58 17.36
CA MET A 316 -2.07 2.11 17.35
C MET A 316 -1.96 3.35 16.45
N PHE A 317 -2.62 3.34 15.29
CA PHE A 317 -2.69 4.51 14.41
C PHE A 317 -3.33 5.72 15.10
N ILE A 318 -4.47 5.54 15.78
CA ILE A 318 -5.14 6.62 16.51
C ILE A 318 -4.26 7.15 17.64
N VAL A 319 -3.60 6.27 18.41
CA VAL A 319 -2.69 6.67 19.48
C VAL A 319 -1.51 7.48 18.94
N LEU A 320 -0.89 7.02 17.85
CA LEU A 320 0.21 7.75 17.21
C LEU A 320 -0.25 9.10 16.63
N MET A 321 -1.45 9.17 16.05
CA MET A 321 -2.04 10.44 15.58
C MET A 321 -2.24 11.43 16.73
N ILE A 322 -2.73 10.98 17.88
CA ILE A 322 -2.91 11.83 19.07
C ILE A 322 -1.56 12.33 19.58
N ILE A 323 -0.57 11.44 19.70
CA ILE A 323 0.80 11.81 20.13
C ILE A 323 1.41 12.82 19.16
N PHE A 324 1.24 12.60 17.86
CA PHE A 324 1.74 13.48 16.82
C PHE A 324 1.06 14.85 16.86
N GLU A 325 -0.26 14.93 17.00
CA GLU A 325 -0.97 16.21 17.12
C GLU A 325 -0.55 16.96 18.40
N ILE A 326 -0.40 16.27 19.53
CA ILE A 326 0.15 16.87 20.76
C ILE A 326 1.56 17.44 20.51
N PHE A 327 2.41 16.70 19.79
CA PHE A 327 3.74 17.17 19.41
C PHE A 327 3.66 18.45 18.54
N VAL A 328 2.74 18.51 17.57
CA VAL A 328 2.50 19.67 16.70
C VAL A 328 2.07 20.91 17.52
N GLU A 329 1.17 20.72 18.50
CA GLU A 329 0.69 21.81 19.36
C GLU A 329 1.76 22.31 20.35
N ILE A 330 2.54 21.41 20.94
CA ILE A 330 3.62 21.77 21.87
C ILE A 330 4.71 22.57 21.14
N THR A 331 5.00 22.20 19.89
CA THR A 331 6.02 22.87 19.06
C THR A 331 5.53 24.17 18.41
N ASP A 332 4.24 24.50 18.57
CA ASP A 332 3.53 25.60 17.89
C ASP A 332 3.79 25.59 16.37
N MET A 333 3.80 24.41 15.75
CA MET A 333 4.19 24.27 14.34
C MET A 333 3.21 24.98 13.40
N ILE A 334 1.90 24.75 13.55
CA ILE A 334 0.85 25.40 12.73
C ILE A 334 0.66 26.88 13.13
N GLY A 335 0.76 27.18 14.43
CA GLY A 335 0.73 28.54 14.95
C GLY A 335 0.44 28.57 16.44
N ARG A 336 0.89 29.62 17.13
CA ARG A 336 0.77 29.76 18.61
C ARG A 336 -0.67 29.68 19.15
N LYS A 337 -1.67 29.93 18.30
CA LYS A 337 -3.09 29.90 18.66
C LYS A 337 -3.76 28.54 18.38
N TYR A 338 -3.13 27.67 17.60
CA TYR A 338 -3.66 26.36 17.25
C TYR A 338 -3.26 25.36 18.34
N LYS A 339 -4.13 25.15 19.33
CA LYS A 339 -3.91 24.22 20.45
C LYS A 339 -5.18 23.43 20.85
N PRO A 340 -5.88 22.77 19.91
CA PRO A 340 -7.17 22.13 20.22
C PRO A 340 -7.10 21.03 21.29
N LEU A 341 -6.17 20.06 21.19
CA LEU A 341 -6.03 18.97 22.14
C LEU A 341 -5.52 19.44 23.50
N LEU A 342 -4.50 20.30 23.57
CA LEU A 342 -4.02 20.86 24.84
C LEU A 342 -5.11 21.67 25.55
N THR A 343 -5.95 22.35 24.77
CA THR A 343 -7.10 23.10 25.29
C THR A 343 -8.19 22.16 25.81
N ILE A 344 -8.50 21.07 25.09
CA ILE A 344 -9.41 20.01 25.55
C ILE A 344 -8.86 19.34 26.82
N MET A 345 -7.58 18.96 26.84
CA MET A 345 -6.92 18.40 28.03
C MET A 345 -7.04 19.33 29.24
N ASN A 346 -6.93 20.65 29.05
CA ASN A 346 -7.11 21.62 30.12
C ASN A 346 -8.55 21.72 30.66
N VAL A 347 -9.54 21.19 29.93
CA VAL A 347 -10.90 21.01 30.46
C VAL A 347 -10.90 20.00 31.60
N PHE A 348 -10.08 18.95 31.48
CA PHE A 348 -9.99 17.84 32.42
C PHE A 348 -8.96 18.07 33.52
N ILE A 349 -7.72 18.44 33.15
CA ILE A 349 -6.57 18.54 34.04
C ILE A 349 -6.61 19.82 34.89
N GLN A 350 -7.19 20.90 34.35
CA GLN A 350 -7.29 22.21 35.01
C GLN A 350 -5.94 22.77 35.48
N SER A 351 -4.93 22.70 34.61
CA SER A 351 -3.61 23.27 34.86
C SER A 351 -3.53 24.70 34.34
N ASP A 352 -2.90 25.59 35.12
CA ASP A 352 -2.63 26.96 34.70
C ASP A 352 -1.56 27.05 33.61
N GLN A 353 -0.80 25.97 33.37
CA GLN A 353 0.22 25.91 32.33
C GLN A 353 -0.34 25.57 30.93
N LEU A 354 -1.60 25.17 30.83
CA LEU A 354 -2.25 24.81 29.56
C LEU A 354 -3.14 25.95 29.01
N PRO A 355 -3.30 26.05 27.68
CA PRO A 355 -4.16 27.07 27.06
C PRO A 355 -5.62 26.96 27.51
N LYS A 356 -6.28 28.11 27.74
CA LYS A 356 -7.65 28.22 28.25
C LYS A 356 -8.58 28.79 27.17
N ILE A 357 -9.82 28.28 27.09
CA ILE A 357 -10.88 28.86 26.26
C ILE A 357 -11.48 30.06 27.01
N ARG A 358 -11.33 31.26 26.46
CA ARG A 358 -11.82 32.53 27.06
C ARG A 358 -13.31 32.49 27.43
N ILE A 359 -14.13 31.87 26.61
CA ILE A 359 -15.58 31.69 26.84
C ILE A 359 -15.86 30.74 28.03
N LEU A 360 -15.02 29.72 28.23
CA LEU A 360 -15.17 28.78 29.35
C LEU A 360 -14.69 29.37 30.68
N GLU A 361 -13.87 30.42 30.70
CA GLU A 361 -13.48 31.08 31.94
C GLU A 361 -14.65 31.80 32.60
N GLN A 362 -15.46 32.54 31.82
CA GLN A 362 -16.71 33.14 32.32
C GLN A 362 -17.68 32.09 32.83
N TYR A 363 -17.79 30.95 32.13
CA TYR A 363 -18.65 29.84 32.55
C TYR A 363 -18.10 29.11 33.79
N ARG A 364 -16.76 28.98 33.94
CA ARG A 364 -16.10 28.35 35.11
C ARG A 364 -16.25 29.18 36.38
N LYS A 365 -16.19 30.50 36.29
CA LYS A 365 -16.29 31.41 37.45
C LYS A 365 -17.60 31.23 38.22
N ASN A 366 -18.66 30.80 37.54
CA ASN A 366 -20.01 30.63 38.09
C ASN A 366 -20.43 29.15 38.22
N ARG A 367 -19.49 28.20 38.15
CA ARG A 367 -19.79 26.75 38.04
C ARG A 367 -19.75 26.06 39.40
N THR A 368 -20.87 25.47 39.83
CA THR A 368 -20.94 24.66 41.04
C THR A 368 -20.19 23.32 40.90
N PRO A 369 -19.68 22.73 41.99
CA PRO A 369 -18.91 21.47 41.95
C PRO A 369 -19.70 20.29 41.36
N GLN A 370 -21.02 20.26 41.54
CA GLN A 370 -21.90 19.26 40.91
C GLN A 370 -22.00 19.43 39.39
N LYS A 371 -22.18 20.67 38.88
CA LYS A 371 -22.15 20.95 37.44
C LYS A 371 -20.78 20.63 36.83
N LYS A 372 -19.69 20.83 37.58
CA LYS A 372 -18.33 20.43 37.17
C LYS A 372 -18.22 18.93 36.92
N LYS A 373 -18.67 18.09 37.86
CA LYS A 373 -18.71 16.63 37.68
C LYS A 373 -19.62 16.22 36.53
N ARG A 374 -20.80 16.85 36.42
CA ARG A 374 -21.77 16.56 35.36
C ARG A 374 -21.23 16.84 33.97
N ASP A 375 -20.65 18.01 33.70
CA ASP A 375 -20.18 18.26 32.33
C ASP A 375 -18.87 17.51 32.02
N HIS A 376 -18.08 17.13 33.03
CA HIS A 376 -16.95 16.20 32.83
C HIS A 376 -17.45 14.79 32.46
N PHE A 377 -18.51 14.34 33.12
CA PHE A 377 -19.21 13.09 32.78
C PHE A 377 -19.81 13.15 31.37
N ILE A 378 -20.47 14.26 30.99
CA ILE A 378 -21.02 14.45 29.64
C ILE A 378 -19.91 14.43 28.59
N LEU A 379 -18.77 15.09 28.84
CA LEU A 379 -17.66 15.14 27.88
C LEU A 379 -16.95 13.79 27.76
N LEU A 380 -16.85 13.03 28.84
CA LEU A 380 -16.31 11.68 28.84
C LEU A 380 -17.28 10.69 28.15
N LEU A 381 -18.59 10.86 28.36
CA LEU A 381 -19.64 10.10 27.70
C LEU A 381 -19.68 10.39 26.18
N SER A 382 -19.51 11.66 25.78
CA SER A 382 -19.45 12.02 24.36
C SER A 382 -18.17 11.53 23.69
N LEU A 383 -17.01 11.59 24.37
CA LEU A 383 -15.77 10.95 23.91
C LEU A 383 -15.94 9.43 23.78
N MET A 384 -16.55 8.76 24.77
CA MET A 384 -16.85 7.33 24.69
C MET A 384 -17.88 7.00 23.61
N MET A 385 -18.86 7.85 23.33
CA MET A 385 -19.79 7.67 22.20
C MET A 385 -19.12 7.89 20.86
N ILE A 386 -18.18 8.83 20.74
CA ILE A 386 -17.42 9.05 19.50
C ILE A 386 -16.46 7.88 19.27
N PHE A 387 -15.68 7.50 20.28
CA PHE A 387 -14.78 6.35 20.19
C PHE A 387 -15.55 5.05 20.00
N GLY A 388 -16.61 4.83 20.80
CA GLY A 388 -17.48 3.67 20.74
C GLY A 388 -18.30 3.61 19.45
N GLY A 389 -18.73 4.76 18.92
CA GLY A 389 -19.42 4.86 17.64
C GLY A 389 -18.46 4.67 16.47
N CYS A 390 -17.22 5.17 16.56
CA CYS A 390 -16.17 4.87 15.59
C CYS A 390 -15.82 3.38 15.65
N THR A 391 -15.51 2.81 16.81
CA THR A 391 -15.21 1.38 16.93
C THR A 391 -16.39 0.52 16.53
N TYR A 392 -17.62 0.85 16.91
CA TYR A 392 -18.82 0.14 16.46
C TYR A 392 -19.07 0.30 14.96
N TYR A 393 -18.80 1.46 14.36
CA TYR A 393 -18.88 1.64 12.92
C TYR A 393 -17.75 0.89 12.20
N PHE A 394 -16.54 0.85 12.74
CA PHE A 394 -15.38 0.20 12.13
C PHE A 394 -15.36 -1.32 12.35
N VAL A 395 -15.85 -1.80 13.49
CA VAL A 395 -15.98 -3.22 13.85
C VAL A 395 -17.34 -3.78 13.41
N GLY A 396 -18.39 -2.97 13.45
CA GLY A 396 -19.75 -3.34 13.03
C GLY A 396 -20.10 -3.03 11.57
N ASN A 397 -19.32 -2.18 10.87
CA ASN A 397 -19.28 -2.13 9.40
C ASN A 397 -17.97 -2.69 8.83
N GLN A 398 -17.21 -3.50 9.58
CA GLN A 398 -16.75 -4.69 8.87
C GLN A 398 -18.03 -5.37 8.42
N PRO A 399 -18.23 -5.62 7.11
CA PRO A 399 -19.45 -6.27 6.69
C PRO A 399 -19.62 -7.49 7.61
N PRO A 400 -20.80 -7.74 8.21
CA PRO A 400 -21.07 -9.13 8.58
C PRO A 400 -20.72 -9.92 7.32
N MET A 401 -19.85 -10.92 7.45
CA MET A 401 -19.47 -11.86 6.40
C MET A 401 -20.65 -11.94 5.43
N ASN A 402 -20.56 -11.23 4.28
CA ASN A 402 -21.76 -10.80 3.57
C ASN A 402 -22.58 -12.06 3.30
N THR A 403 -23.68 -12.25 4.02
CA THR A 403 -24.83 -12.96 3.51
C THR A 403 -25.43 -12.04 2.45
N SER A 404 -24.65 -11.83 1.38
CA SER A 404 -25.21 -11.46 0.10
C SER A 404 -26.25 -12.52 -0.19
N THR A 405 -27.42 -12.07 -0.64
CA THR A 405 -28.47 -12.92 -1.20
C THR A 405 -27.82 -14.08 -1.95
N SER A 406 -27.90 -15.29 -1.37
CA SER A 406 -27.05 -16.40 -1.77
C SER A 406 -27.29 -16.76 -3.23
N LEU A 407 -26.40 -16.31 -4.11
CA LEU A 407 -25.96 -17.20 -5.16
C LEU A 407 -25.19 -18.28 -4.41
N LYS A 408 -25.87 -19.39 -4.11
CA LYS A 408 -25.19 -20.60 -3.66
C LYS A 408 -24.07 -20.84 -4.66
N THR A 409 -22.85 -20.92 -4.16
CA THR A 409 -21.74 -21.41 -4.97
C THR A 409 -22.17 -22.70 -5.66
N PRO A 410 -21.73 -22.94 -6.90
CA PRO A 410 -22.04 -24.20 -7.56
C PRO A 410 -21.24 -25.35 -6.92
N TYR A 411 -20.22 -25.05 -6.11
CA TYR A 411 -19.35 -26.02 -5.44
C TYR A 411 -20.04 -26.67 -4.23
N VAL A 412 -19.63 -27.89 -3.92
CA VAL A 412 -20.21 -28.71 -2.84
C VAL A 412 -19.13 -28.98 -1.80
N GLN A 413 -19.51 -28.95 -0.53
CA GLN A 413 -18.67 -29.39 0.58
C GLN A 413 -19.19 -30.73 1.12
N GLU A 414 -18.55 -31.84 0.74
CA GLU A 414 -18.92 -33.17 1.25
C GLU A 414 -18.22 -33.47 2.58
N ASN A 415 -16.91 -33.22 2.66
CA ASN A 415 -16.10 -33.47 3.86
C ASN A 415 -15.92 -32.20 4.70
N LYS A 416 -16.09 -32.34 6.01
CA LYS A 416 -16.13 -31.23 7.00
C LYS A 416 -14.93 -31.24 7.94
N THR A 417 -13.73 -31.48 7.40
CA THR A 417 -12.51 -31.18 8.17
C THR A 417 -12.34 -29.67 8.31
N THR A 418 -11.61 -29.24 9.35
CA THR A 418 -11.31 -27.82 9.59
C THR A 418 -10.61 -27.20 8.37
N LEU A 419 -9.68 -27.93 7.75
CA LEU A 419 -8.96 -27.49 6.56
C LEU A 419 -9.89 -27.28 5.36
N LEU A 420 -10.73 -28.27 5.03
CA LEU A 420 -11.65 -28.19 3.90
C LEU A 420 -12.72 -27.14 4.09
N THR A 421 -13.20 -26.95 5.33
CA THR A 421 -14.14 -25.87 5.65
C THR A 421 -13.52 -24.51 5.41
N ASN A 422 -12.27 -24.30 5.84
CA ASN A 422 -11.56 -23.04 5.60
C ASN A 422 -11.32 -22.79 4.09
N ILE A 423 -10.98 -23.82 3.31
CA ILE A 423 -10.81 -23.71 1.85
C ILE A 423 -12.14 -23.38 1.19
N TYR A 424 -13.22 -24.07 1.57
CA TYR A 424 -14.55 -23.87 1.02
C TYR A 424 -15.10 -22.47 1.30
N GLU A 425 -14.93 -21.94 2.51
CA GLU A 425 -15.34 -20.57 2.85
C GLU A 425 -14.55 -19.51 2.06
N ARG A 426 -13.26 -19.77 1.80
CA ARG A 426 -12.48 -18.90 0.89
C ARG A 426 -12.97 -19.01 -0.54
N LEU A 427 -13.29 -20.21 -1.02
CA LEU A 427 -13.78 -20.45 -2.37
C LEU A 427 -15.15 -19.77 -2.58
N ASP A 428 -16.04 -19.88 -1.61
CA ASP A 428 -17.34 -19.23 -1.61
C ASP A 428 -17.22 -17.70 -1.69
N ARG A 429 -16.27 -17.12 -0.93
CA ARG A 429 -15.95 -15.70 -1.04
C ARG A 429 -15.39 -15.31 -2.40
N ALA A 430 -14.45 -16.09 -2.95
CA ALA A 430 -13.84 -15.81 -4.24
C ALA A 430 -14.87 -15.85 -5.38
N HIS A 431 -15.80 -16.82 -5.35
CA HIS A 431 -16.89 -16.88 -6.31
C HIS A 431 -17.85 -15.68 -6.18
N GLN A 432 -18.22 -15.31 -4.95
CA GLN A 432 -19.10 -14.16 -4.71
C GLN A 432 -18.46 -12.82 -5.10
N SER A 433 -17.15 -12.67 -4.90
CA SER A 433 -16.40 -11.47 -5.30
C SER A 433 -16.07 -11.43 -6.79
N LYS A 434 -16.36 -12.49 -7.54
CA LYS A 434 -15.95 -12.71 -8.95
C LYS A 434 -14.43 -12.63 -9.12
N ASP A 435 -13.67 -13.05 -8.11
CA ASP A 435 -12.22 -13.22 -8.22
C ASP A 435 -11.91 -14.56 -8.89
N GLU A 436 -11.89 -14.54 -10.22
CA GLU A 436 -11.75 -15.77 -11.03
C GLU A 436 -10.41 -16.48 -10.82
N ILE A 437 -9.35 -15.75 -10.46
CA ILE A 437 -8.02 -16.33 -10.25
C ILE A 437 -7.98 -17.03 -8.89
N GLU A 438 -8.49 -16.38 -7.83
CA GLU A 438 -8.56 -17.00 -6.51
C GLU A 438 -9.55 -18.18 -6.52
N GLU A 439 -10.69 -18.06 -7.21
CA GLU A 439 -11.66 -19.14 -7.36
C GLU A 439 -11.02 -20.37 -8.02
N LEU A 440 -10.32 -20.19 -9.15
CA LEU A 440 -9.60 -21.27 -9.83
C LEU A 440 -8.59 -21.98 -8.91
N GLN A 441 -7.76 -21.21 -8.21
CA GLN A 441 -6.75 -21.74 -7.31
C GLN A 441 -7.36 -22.54 -6.14
N LEU A 442 -8.47 -22.05 -5.59
CA LEU A 442 -9.16 -22.70 -4.48
C LEU A 442 -9.96 -23.92 -4.91
N VAL A 443 -10.46 -23.97 -6.15
CA VAL A 443 -11.04 -25.20 -6.73
C VAL A 443 -9.97 -26.30 -6.81
N ALA A 444 -8.76 -25.99 -7.28
CA ALA A 444 -7.66 -26.95 -7.29
C ALA A 444 -7.29 -27.41 -5.88
N ALA A 445 -7.15 -26.47 -4.94
CA ALA A 445 -6.75 -26.76 -3.56
C ALA A 445 -7.80 -27.59 -2.83
N TYR A 446 -9.09 -27.25 -2.98
CA TYR A 446 -10.16 -28.02 -2.37
C TYR A 446 -10.17 -29.45 -2.89
N PHE A 447 -10.10 -29.63 -4.22
CA PHE A 447 -10.06 -30.94 -4.84
C PHE A 447 -8.87 -31.78 -4.33
N VAL A 448 -7.66 -31.23 -4.34
CA VAL A 448 -6.45 -31.92 -3.89
C VAL A 448 -6.56 -32.32 -2.42
N CYS A 449 -6.92 -31.38 -1.55
CA CYS A 449 -7.02 -31.65 -0.12
C CYS A 449 -8.09 -32.70 0.20
N ASP A 450 -9.22 -32.71 -0.51
CA ASP A 450 -10.29 -33.67 -0.27
C ASP A 450 -9.96 -35.05 -0.88
N TYR A 451 -9.38 -35.09 -2.09
CA TYR A 451 -8.94 -36.31 -2.75
C TYR A 451 -7.89 -37.08 -1.94
N PHE A 452 -6.95 -36.37 -1.32
CA PHE A 452 -5.88 -36.98 -0.51
C PHE A 452 -6.23 -37.17 0.97
N THR A 453 -7.42 -36.74 1.43
CA THR A 453 -7.88 -36.93 2.82
C THR A 453 -8.82 -38.13 2.92
N LEU A 454 -8.32 -39.27 3.40
CA LEU A 454 -9.10 -40.51 3.56
C LEU A 454 -9.90 -40.56 4.89
N LYS A 455 -9.48 -39.75 5.86
CA LYS A 455 -10.14 -39.65 7.17
C LYS A 455 -11.59 -39.20 7.04
N ASP A 456 -12.48 -39.91 7.75
CA ASP A 456 -13.93 -39.68 7.79
C ASP A 456 -14.67 -39.82 6.44
N GLN A 457 -14.02 -40.35 5.40
CA GLN A 457 -14.70 -40.66 4.13
C GLN A 457 -15.64 -41.87 4.30
N SER A 458 -16.89 -41.74 3.83
CA SER A 458 -17.79 -42.90 3.71
C SER A 458 -17.13 -43.95 2.80
N LYS A 459 -17.24 -45.24 3.14
CA LYS A 459 -16.49 -46.38 2.55
C LYS A 459 -16.50 -46.50 0.99
N LYS A 460 -17.20 -45.65 0.24
CA LYS A 460 -17.35 -45.72 -1.22
C LYS A 460 -17.22 -44.38 -1.98
N ALA A 461 -16.96 -43.25 -1.33
CA ALA A 461 -16.87 -41.94 -2.00
C ALA A 461 -15.41 -41.52 -2.22
N ILE A 462 -15.08 -41.03 -3.41
CA ILE A 462 -13.79 -40.41 -3.73
C ILE A 462 -13.92 -38.92 -3.43
N GLY A 463 -13.02 -38.37 -2.61
CA GLY A 463 -13.03 -36.96 -2.24
C GLY A 463 -12.83 -36.06 -3.45
N GLY A 464 -13.52 -34.91 -3.45
CA GLY A 464 -13.41 -33.91 -4.50
C GLY A 464 -14.02 -34.30 -5.86
N ILE A 465 -14.70 -35.45 -5.98
CA ILE A 465 -15.23 -35.93 -7.27
C ILE A 465 -16.21 -34.95 -7.95
N ASP A 466 -16.90 -34.13 -7.16
CA ASP A 466 -17.81 -33.09 -7.65
C ASP A 466 -17.12 -31.90 -8.32
N TYR A 467 -15.82 -31.74 -8.09
CA TYR A 467 -15.01 -30.71 -8.71
C TYR A 467 -14.49 -31.16 -10.08
N ILE A 468 -14.56 -32.47 -10.38
CA ILE A 468 -14.16 -33.01 -11.66
C ILE A 468 -15.21 -32.75 -12.73
N TYR A 469 -14.74 -32.45 -13.93
CA TYR A 469 -15.59 -32.20 -15.09
C TYR A 469 -16.48 -33.42 -15.40
N PRO A 470 -17.81 -33.27 -15.57
CA PRO A 470 -18.75 -34.39 -15.57
C PRO A 470 -18.44 -35.53 -16.54
N THR A 471 -17.94 -35.25 -17.75
CA THR A 471 -17.70 -36.28 -18.77
C THR A 471 -16.54 -37.22 -18.45
N ILE A 472 -15.64 -36.83 -17.53
CA ILE A 472 -14.47 -37.64 -17.17
C ILE A 472 -14.56 -38.22 -15.74
N ARG A 473 -15.66 -37.97 -15.01
CA ARG A 473 -15.81 -38.41 -13.60
C ARG A 473 -15.71 -39.93 -13.44
N ASP A 474 -16.26 -40.72 -14.36
CA ASP A 474 -16.24 -42.19 -14.26
C ASP A 474 -14.83 -42.77 -14.51
N SER A 475 -14.15 -42.23 -15.52
CA SER A 475 -12.75 -42.56 -15.84
C SER A 475 -11.83 -42.19 -14.68
N PHE A 476 -11.99 -40.97 -14.13
CA PHE A 476 -11.24 -40.54 -12.96
C PHE A 476 -11.56 -41.40 -11.74
N SER A 477 -12.83 -41.76 -11.52
CA SER A 477 -13.21 -42.59 -10.38
C SER A 477 -12.56 -43.97 -10.42
N THR A 478 -12.42 -44.52 -11.63
CA THR A 478 -11.73 -45.79 -11.85
C THR A 478 -10.22 -45.64 -11.63
N TYR A 479 -9.62 -44.56 -12.15
CA TYR A 479 -8.22 -44.22 -11.92
C TYR A 479 -7.90 -44.07 -10.42
N ALA A 480 -8.70 -43.27 -9.70
CA ALA A 480 -8.53 -43.01 -8.28
C ALA A 480 -8.53 -44.29 -7.44
N LYS A 481 -9.49 -45.18 -7.70
CA LYS A 481 -9.64 -46.49 -7.01
C LYS A 481 -8.48 -47.44 -7.28
N ASN A 482 -7.84 -47.34 -8.44
CA ASN A 482 -6.71 -48.18 -8.84
C ASN A 482 -5.34 -47.53 -8.55
N SER A 483 -5.33 -46.25 -8.15
CA SER A 483 -4.14 -45.46 -7.84
C SER A 483 -4.14 -45.14 -6.34
N PHE A 484 -4.26 -43.87 -5.95
CA PHE A 484 -4.13 -43.41 -4.57
C PHE A 484 -5.04 -44.13 -3.55
N TYR A 485 -6.24 -44.54 -3.94
CA TYR A 485 -7.18 -45.22 -3.04
C TYR A 485 -6.90 -46.72 -2.85
N THR A 486 -5.88 -47.28 -3.52
CA THR A 486 -5.49 -48.68 -3.36
C THR A 486 -4.68 -48.87 -2.08
N ASN A 487 -5.23 -49.61 -1.11
CA ASN A 487 -4.51 -50.08 0.10
C ASN A 487 -3.87 -48.98 0.99
N LYS A 488 -4.50 -47.80 1.15
CA LYS A 488 -4.01 -46.73 2.05
C LYS A 488 -4.73 -46.65 3.40
N ASN A 489 -4.03 -46.11 4.40
CA ASN A 489 -4.50 -45.94 5.78
C ASN A 489 -5.76 -45.07 5.83
N LYS A 490 -6.78 -45.51 6.56
CA LYS A 490 -8.07 -44.80 6.67
C LYS A 490 -8.00 -43.53 7.53
N ASP A 491 -6.93 -43.36 8.28
CA ASP A 491 -6.73 -42.19 9.14
C ASP A 491 -5.85 -41.10 8.49
N LEU A 492 -5.42 -41.32 7.24
CA LEU A 492 -4.60 -40.35 6.50
C LEU A 492 -5.41 -39.10 6.16
N ALA A 493 -4.87 -37.93 6.49
CA ALA A 493 -5.48 -36.63 6.22
C ALA A 493 -4.43 -35.61 5.82
N VAL A 494 -4.82 -34.69 4.93
CA VAL A 494 -4.00 -33.52 4.61
C VAL A 494 -4.09 -32.52 5.78
N ASP A 495 -2.95 -32.15 6.34
CA ASP A 495 -2.84 -31.19 7.45
C ASP A 495 -2.61 -29.76 6.95
N HIS A 496 -1.77 -29.61 5.92
CA HIS A 496 -1.43 -28.33 5.32
C HIS A 496 -1.37 -28.40 3.79
N TYR A 497 -1.67 -27.29 3.13
CA TYR A 497 -1.46 -27.12 1.69
C TYR A 497 -0.85 -25.75 1.40
N ASN A 498 -0.10 -25.67 0.30
CA ASN A 498 0.49 -24.46 -0.21
C ASN A 498 0.36 -24.42 -1.74
N ILE A 499 -0.16 -23.32 -2.28
CA ILE A 499 -0.29 -23.15 -3.74
C ILE A 499 1.04 -22.60 -4.25
N VAL A 500 1.79 -23.43 -4.97
CA VAL A 500 3.15 -23.14 -5.41
C VAL A 500 3.15 -22.20 -6.61
N SER A 501 2.30 -22.48 -7.61
CA SER A 501 2.17 -21.64 -8.80
C SER A 501 0.89 -21.93 -9.57
N TYR A 502 0.50 -20.99 -10.45
CA TYR A 502 -0.51 -21.21 -11.47
C TYR A 502 0.02 -20.74 -12.83
N SER A 503 -0.33 -21.43 -13.91
CA SER A 503 0.09 -21.07 -15.27
C SER A 503 -0.94 -21.54 -16.31
N PRO A 504 -1.04 -20.90 -17.49
CA PRO A 504 -1.85 -21.42 -18.59
C PRO A 504 -1.39 -22.82 -19.00
N SER A 505 -2.33 -23.72 -19.28
CA SER A 505 -2.06 -25.09 -19.74
C SER A 505 -2.34 -25.25 -21.23
N LYS A 506 -1.61 -26.14 -21.88
CA LYS A 506 -1.85 -26.55 -23.29
C LYS A 506 -2.67 -27.84 -23.38
N VAL A 507 -3.06 -28.42 -22.25
CA VAL A 507 -3.85 -29.64 -22.20
C VAL A 507 -5.29 -29.30 -22.54
N THR A 508 -5.87 -29.98 -23.53
CA THR A 508 -7.25 -29.82 -23.96
C THR A 508 -7.99 -31.14 -23.83
N ILE A 509 -9.27 -31.09 -23.45
CA ILE A 509 -10.17 -32.24 -23.49
C ILE A 509 -11.01 -32.16 -24.77
N GLU A 510 -11.21 -33.31 -25.41
CA GLU A 510 -12.07 -33.45 -26.59
C GLU A 510 -13.47 -32.84 -26.33
N GLY A 511 -13.89 -31.90 -27.18
CA GLY A 511 -15.15 -31.16 -27.02
C GLY A 511 -15.10 -29.95 -26.09
N LEU A 512 -13.91 -29.53 -25.65
CA LEU A 512 -13.64 -28.29 -24.90
C LEU A 512 -12.40 -27.52 -25.41
N GLU A 513 -11.98 -27.77 -26.64
CA GLU A 513 -10.75 -27.19 -27.24
C GLU A 513 -10.71 -25.66 -27.23
N ASP A 514 -11.86 -24.99 -27.27
CA ASP A 514 -11.97 -23.52 -27.29
C ASP A 514 -12.01 -22.88 -25.89
N GLN A 515 -11.75 -23.62 -24.80
CA GLN A 515 -11.74 -23.08 -23.44
C GLN A 515 -10.33 -22.81 -22.93
N ASP A 516 -10.22 -21.88 -21.97
CA ASP A 516 -8.97 -21.60 -21.28
C ASP A 516 -8.68 -22.67 -20.21
N TYR A 517 -7.48 -23.25 -20.27
CA TYR A 517 -6.98 -24.23 -19.31
C TYR A 517 -5.84 -23.65 -18.48
N TYR A 518 -5.75 -24.11 -17.23
CA TYR A 518 -4.75 -23.66 -16.28
C TYR A 518 -4.20 -24.83 -15.48
N ASN A 519 -2.90 -24.83 -15.23
CA ASN A 519 -2.22 -25.74 -14.32
C ASN A 519 -2.00 -25.04 -12.98
N VAL A 520 -2.38 -25.68 -11.90
CA VAL A 520 -2.16 -25.22 -10.52
C VAL A 520 -1.30 -26.25 -9.81
N LEU A 521 -0.12 -25.85 -9.37
CA LEU A 521 0.79 -26.69 -8.59
C LEU A 521 0.52 -26.49 -7.11
N ILE A 522 0.22 -27.57 -6.41
CA ILE A 522 -0.17 -27.58 -5.00
C ILE A 522 0.73 -28.52 -4.23
N GLU A 523 1.39 -27.99 -3.21
CA GLU A 523 2.16 -28.75 -2.26
C GLU A 523 1.28 -29.11 -1.06
N ILE A 524 1.28 -30.37 -0.62
CA ILE A 524 0.53 -30.85 0.55
C ILE A 524 1.42 -31.55 1.57
N THR A 525 1.03 -31.50 2.83
CA THR A 525 1.64 -32.30 3.91
C THR A 525 0.57 -33.08 4.65
N PHE A 526 0.88 -34.32 4.98
CA PHE A 526 -0.03 -35.21 5.70
C PHE A 526 0.18 -35.13 7.22
N ASN A 527 -0.81 -35.63 7.96
CA ASN A 527 -0.74 -35.83 9.41
C ASN A 527 0.22 -36.95 9.84
N GLU A 528 0.63 -37.82 8.92
CA GLU A 528 1.57 -38.93 9.12
C GLU A 528 2.54 -38.99 7.92
N ASP A 529 3.76 -39.49 8.12
CA ASP A 529 4.72 -39.67 7.03
C ASP A 529 4.24 -40.76 6.05
N VAL A 530 4.15 -40.40 4.77
CA VAL A 530 3.77 -41.32 3.68
C VAL A 530 4.99 -41.59 2.81
N GLU A 531 5.56 -42.79 2.91
CA GLU A 531 6.67 -43.22 2.04
C GLU A 531 6.25 -43.19 0.55
N ASP A 532 7.19 -42.75 -0.30
CA ASP A 532 7.08 -42.69 -1.77
C ASP A 532 5.96 -41.80 -2.35
N PHE A 533 5.47 -40.80 -1.60
CA PHE A 533 4.50 -39.83 -2.10
C PHE A 533 5.16 -38.53 -2.59
N ASN A 534 4.79 -38.07 -3.79
CA ASN A 534 5.19 -36.74 -4.26
C ASN A 534 4.25 -35.69 -3.67
N ASN A 535 4.77 -34.85 -2.77
CA ASN A 535 4.00 -33.83 -2.08
C ASN A 535 3.54 -32.69 -3.01
N ILE A 536 4.08 -32.56 -4.22
CA ILE A 536 3.71 -31.52 -5.19
C ILE A 536 2.84 -32.13 -6.29
N ILE A 537 1.60 -31.69 -6.37
CA ILE A 537 0.57 -32.18 -7.29
C ILE A 537 0.22 -31.09 -8.29
N ASN A 538 0.19 -31.43 -9.58
CA ASN A 538 -0.26 -30.54 -10.64
C ASN A 538 -1.72 -30.81 -10.96
N VAL A 539 -2.58 -29.79 -10.89
CA VAL A 539 -4.01 -29.90 -11.21
C VAL A 539 -4.31 -29.09 -12.45
N THR A 540 -4.91 -29.72 -13.45
CA THR A 540 -5.39 -28.99 -14.63
C THR A 540 -6.85 -28.57 -14.40
N ILE A 541 -7.15 -27.30 -14.61
CA ILE A 541 -8.48 -26.70 -14.46
C ILE A 541 -8.95 -26.08 -15.77
N VAL A 542 -10.23 -26.25 -16.06
CA VAL A 542 -10.94 -25.59 -17.16
C VAL A 542 -12.11 -24.77 -16.63
N LYS A 543 -12.38 -23.62 -17.25
CA LYS A 543 -13.58 -22.83 -16.96
C LYS A 543 -14.68 -23.15 -17.97
N LYS A 544 -15.88 -23.49 -17.50
CA LYS A 544 -17.07 -23.67 -18.35
C LYS A 544 -18.32 -23.18 -17.63
N ASN A 545 -19.21 -22.48 -18.32
CA ASN A 545 -20.50 -22.03 -17.77
C ASN A 545 -20.38 -21.27 -16.43
N LYS A 546 -19.34 -20.42 -16.29
CA LYS A 546 -19.04 -19.66 -15.06
C LYS A 546 -18.72 -20.53 -13.83
N ARG A 547 -18.19 -21.73 -14.05
CA ARG A 547 -17.65 -22.64 -13.03
C ARG A 547 -16.32 -23.20 -13.47
N PHE A 548 -15.41 -23.37 -12.53
CA PHE A 548 -14.16 -24.08 -12.73
C PHE A 548 -14.31 -25.57 -12.43
N TYR A 549 -13.69 -26.39 -13.26
CA TYR A 549 -13.68 -27.84 -13.13
C TYR A 549 -12.26 -28.37 -13.21
N VAL A 550 -11.96 -29.36 -12.38
CA VAL A 550 -10.76 -30.17 -12.50
C VAL A 550 -10.90 -31.12 -13.68
N CYS A 551 -9.87 -31.14 -14.52
CA CYS A 551 -9.86 -31.90 -15.76
C CYS A 551 -8.68 -32.89 -15.86
N GLY A 552 -7.71 -32.81 -14.95
CA GLY A 552 -6.61 -33.77 -14.82
C GLY A 552 -5.84 -33.55 -13.51
N ILE A 553 -5.16 -34.60 -13.05
CA ILE A 553 -4.28 -34.57 -11.87
C ILE A 553 -2.96 -35.27 -12.23
N ASP A 554 -1.85 -34.56 -12.09
CA ASP A 554 -0.54 -34.98 -12.59
C ASP A 554 -0.64 -35.47 -14.05
N HIS A 555 0.15 -36.46 -14.47
CA HIS A 555 0.12 -37.00 -15.83
C HIS A 555 -1.12 -37.88 -16.15
N ALA A 556 -2.23 -37.74 -15.41
CA ALA A 556 -3.44 -38.57 -15.51
C ALA A 556 -4.69 -37.79 -15.94
#